data_AF-A0A914AXD2-F1
#
_entry.id   AF-A0A914AXD2-F1
#
_cell.length_a   1.000
_cell.length_b   1.000
_cell.length_c   1.000
_cell.angle_alpha   90.00
_cell.angle_beta   90.00
_cell.angle_gamma   90.00
#
_symmetry.space_group_name_H-M   'P 1'
#
loop_
_entity.id
_entity.type
_entity.pdbx_description
1 polymer ?
#
loop_
_entity_poly.entity_id
_entity_poly.type
_entity_poly.pdbx_seq_one_letter_code
_entity_poly.pdbx_strand_id
1 'polypeptide(L)'
;MDESKDLEDKFREAASIGDQDMLEKLLQLGVNVNAQHRINGWTALHWASKRGHPTIVRYLLTHGADRSLTNGKGEIAAQLTDKEELHSLLGGTPETLSNSSLPITPNYIKHPPFPYLSKTNGTAKSPLADMNHDQPITSRLSQDSSEELVLKVRVANSAETDFIEIEIDRNERTFSNLVLTCCRELNCEPATVVKVRKLPNTALRKDKDVWRLTDFQELELVLQKFSGGTRLQNAFQELIY
;
A
#
# COMPACT_ATOMS: atom_id res chain seq x y z
N MET A 1 8.71 45.48 -7.39
CA MET A 1 8.51 44.16 -6.77
C MET A 1 7.03 44.13 -6.40
N ASP A 2 6.10 43.72 -7.26
CA ASP A 2 5.89 42.29 -7.56
C ASP A 2 4.85 42.10 -8.69
N GLU A 3 4.81 42.96 -9.71
CA GLU A 3 3.74 42.98 -10.73
C GLU A 3 3.49 41.61 -11.38
N SER A 4 4.54 40.80 -11.58
CA SER A 4 4.42 39.43 -12.08
C SER A 4 3.62 38.51 -11.15
N LYS A 5 3.80 38.62 -9.83
CA LYS A 5 3.05 37.79 -8.87
C LYS A 5 1.61 38.24 -8.74
N ASP A 6 1.35 39.55 -8.81
CA ASP A 6 -0.01 40.08 -8.82
C ASP A 6 -0.79 39.57 -10.04
N LEU A 7 -0.14 39.45 -11.20
CA LEU A 7 -0.74 38.87 -12.40
C LEU A 7 -1.00 37.37 -12.26
N GLU A 8 -0.09 36.61 -11.65
CA GLU A 8 -0.28 35.18 -11.34
C GLU A 8 -1.41 34.95 -10.32
N ASP A 9 -1.56 35.81 -9.32
CA ASP A 9 -2.65 35.76 -8.36
C ASP A 9 -4.01 36.03 -9.04
N LYS A 10 -4.09 37.08 -9.87
CA LYS A 10 -5.28 37.37 -10.69
C LYS A 10 -5.61 36.23 -11.64
N PHE A 11 -4.60 35.55 -12.18
CA PHE A 11 -4.79 34.41 -13.06
C PHE A 11 -5.42 33.21 -12.32
N ARG A 12 -4.95 32.92 -11.10
CA ARG A 12 -5.57 31.90 -10.23
C ARG A 12 -6.98 32.29 -9.83
N GLU A 13 -7.22 33.56 -9.51
CA GLU A 13 -8.55 34.07 -9.16
C GLU A 13 -9.54 33.90 -10.32
N ALA A 14 -9.16 34.30 -11.53
CA ALA A 14 -9.95 34.12 -12.76
C ALA A 14 -10.32 32.64 -12.99
N ALA A 15 -9.35 31.73 -12.82
CA ALA A 15 -9.59 30.30 -12.93
C ALA A 15 -10.53 29.76 -11.84
N SER A 16 -10.52 30.37 -10.65
CA SER A 16 -11.37 29.97 -9.51
C SER A 16 -12.84 30.41 -9.65
N ILE A 17 -13.10 31.47 -10.41
CA ILE A 17 -14.46 32.00 -10.63
C ILE A 17 -15.08 31.56 -11.95
N GLY A 18 -14.27 31.02 -12.87
CA GLY A 18 -14.77 30.59 -14.18
C GLY A 18 -14.61 31.63 -15.30
N ASP A 19 -13.77 32.66 -15.13
CA ASP A 19 -13.66 33.78 -16.07
C ASP A 19 -12.60 33.50 -17.15
N GLN A 20 -13.06 32.99 -18.30
CA GLN A 20 -12.19 32.66 -19.43
C GLN A 20 -11.61 33.90 -20.12
N ASP A 21 -12.38 34.99 -20.21
CA ASP A 21 -11.94 36.22 -20.90
C ASP A 21 -10.78 36.89 -20.13
N MET A 22 -10.84 36.87 -18.80
CA MET A 22 -9.76 37.34 -17.93
C MET A 22 -8.51 36.46 -18.06
N LEU A 23 -8.66 35.13 -18.15
CA LEU A 23 -7.54 34.23 -18.37
C LEU A 23 -6.82 34.50 -19.69
N GLU A 24 -7.57 34.75 -20.77
CA GLU A 24 -7.00 35.04 -22.08
C GLU A 24 -6.17 36.33 -22.07
N LYS A 25 -6.70 37.40 -21.47
CA LYS A 25 -5.97 38.67 -21.32
C LYS A 25 -4.69 38.49 -20.51
N LEU A 26 -4.75 37.73 -19.42
CA LEU A 26 -3.59 37.49 -18.55
C LEU A 26 -2.52 36.61 -19.23
N LEU A 27 -2.93 35.64 -20.06
CA LEU A 27 -2.03 34.85 -20.89
C LEU A 27 -1.28 35.70 -21.90
N GLN A 28 -1.94 36.67 -22.52
CA GLN A 28 -1.30 37.62 -23.44
C GLN A 28 -0.25 38.50 -22.76
N LEU A 29 -0.37 38.72 -21.45
CA LEU A 29 0.63 39.42 -20.63
C LEU A 29 1.83 38.54 -20.24
N GLY A 30 1.88 37.28 -20.68
CA GLY A 30 2.99 36.37 -20.42
C GLY A 30 2.94 35.69 -19.05
N VAL A 31 1.77 35.59 -18.42
CA VAL A 31 1.62 34.87 -17.15
C VAL A 31 1.94 33.39 -17.32
N ASN A 32 2.70 32.84 -16.38
CA ASN A 32 2.98 31.42 -16.34
C ASN A 32 1.72 30.63 -15.90
N VAL A 33 1.17 29.82 -16.81
CA VAL A 33 -0.01 28.97 -16.58
C VAL A 33 0.19 28.00 -15.40
N ASN A 34 1.43 27.57 -15.18
CA ASN A 34 1.82 26.60 -14.15
C ASN A 34 2.29 27.26 -12.85
N ALA A 35 2.09 28.58 -12.68
CA ALA A 35 2.48 29.30 -11.47
C ALA A 35 1.77 28.75 -10.23
N GLN A 36 2.57 28.29 -9.26
CA GLN A 36 2.09 27.78 -7.98
C GLN A 36 1.98 28.91 -6.94
N HIS A 37 0.88 28.93 -6.20
CA HIS A 37 0.70 29.85 -5.11
C HIS A 37 1.65 29.53 -3.95
N ARG A 38 2.31 30.55 -3.40
CA ARG A 38 3.43 30.40 -2.46
C ARG A 38 3.08 29.64 -1.17
N ILE A 39 1.84 29.75 -0.70
CA ILE A 39 1.44 29.19 0.60
C ILE A 39 0.96 27.75 0.48
N ASN A 40 0.10 27.47 -0.51
CA ASN A 40 -0.58 26.17 -0.64
C ASN A 40 -0.09 25.35 -1.84
N GLY A 41 0.73 25.90 -2.73
CA GLY A 41 1.24 25.25 -3.94
C GLY A 41 0.21 25.13 -5.08
N TRP A 42 -0.92 25.85 -5.02
CA TRP A 42 -2.02 25.65 -5.98
C TRP A 42 -1.76 26.39 -7.29
N THR A 43 -1.99 25.69 -8.40
CA THR A 43 -2.02 26.29 -9.74
C THR A 43 -3.44 26.71 -10.12
N ALA A 44 -3.59 27.46 -11.22
CA ALA A 44 -4.90 27.79 -11.79
C ALA A 44 -5.72 26.52 -12.09
N LEU A 45 -5.07 25.43 -12.54
CA LEU A 45 -5.71 24.16 -12.82
C LEU A 45 -6.32 23.51 -11.56
N HIS A 46 -5.65 23.60 -10.40
CA HIS A 46 -6.19 23.10 -9.13
C HIS A 46 -7.46 23.85 -8.71
N TRP A 47 -7.45 25.18 -8.85
CA TRP A 47 -8.62 26.02 -8.52
C TRP A 47 -9.81 25.72 -9.43
N ALA A 48 -9.59 25.66 -10.75
CA ALA A 48 -10.63 25.35 -11.72
C ALA A 48 -11.23 23.95 -11.50
N SER A 49 -10.39 22.97 -11.17
CA SER A 49 -10.82 21.59 -10.91
C SER A 49 -11.66 21.48 -9.64
N LYS A 50 -11.20 22.09 -8.52
CA LYS A 50 -11.95 22.11 -7.27
C LYS A 50 -13.28 22.84 -7.37
N ARG A 51 -13.32 23.93 -8.13
CA ARG A 51 -14.54 24.73 -8.34
C ARG A 51 -15.48 24.08 -9.35
N GLY A 52 -15.00 23.08 -10.09
CA GLY A 52 -15.81 22.30 -10.99
C GLY A 52 -16.09 23.01 -12.32
N HIS A 53 -15.11 23.74 -12.86
CA HIS A 53 -15.21 24.51 -14.10
C HIS A 53 -14.56 23.78 -15.31
N PRO A 54 -15.30 22.92 -16.04
CA PRO A 54 -14.74 22.12 -17.14
C PRO A 54 -14.26 22.95 -18.33
N THR A 55 -14.95 24.05 -18.63
CA THR A 55 -14.55 25.00 -19.69
C THR A 55 -13.16 25.58 -19.43
N ILE A 56 -12.92 26.05 -18.20
CA ILE A 56 -11.63 26.59 -17.78
C ILE A 56 -10.56 25.51 -17.74
N VAL A 57 -10.86 24.32 -17.23
CA VAL A 57 -9.91 23.21 -17.22
C VAL A 57 -9.46 22.89 -18.64
N ARG A 58 -10.39 22.78 -19.60
CA ARG A 58 -10.07 22.54 -21.00
C ARG A 58 -9.23 23.67 -21.60
N TYR A 59 -9.58 24.91 -21.29
CA TYR A 59 -8.84 26.08 -21.74
C TYR A 59 -7.39 26.05 -21.23
N LEU A 60 -7.18 25.89 -19.92
CA LEU A 60 -5.86 25.79 -19.30
C LEU A 60 -5.03 24.64 -19.89
N LEU A 61 -5.61 23.46 -20.09
CA LEU A 61 -4.94 22.32 -20.71
C LEU A 61 -4.50 22.62 -22.15
N THR A 62 -5.32 23.33 -22.91
CA THR A 62 -4.99 23.75 -24.30
C THR A 62 -3.82 24.73 -24.33
N HIS A 63 -3.67 25.54 -23.28
CA HIS A 63 -2.57 26.49 -23.10
C HIS A 63 -1.36 25.92 -22.33
N GLY A 64 -1.24 24.59 -22.23
CA GLY A 64 -0.05 23.94 -21.68
C GLY A 64 -0.03 23.83 -20.15
N ALA A 65 -1.19 23.87 -19.50
CA ALA A 65 -1.27 23.56 -18.07
C ALA A 65 -0.85 22.11 -17.81
N ASP A 66 0.07 21.94 -16.87
CA ASP A 66 0.56 20.63 -16.46
C ASP A 66 -0.40 20.02 -15.42
N ARG A 67 -1.00 18.89 -15.82
CA ARG A 67 -1.93 18.09 -15.00
C ARG A 67 -1.23 17.27 -13.91
N SER A 68 0.09 17.11 -14.00
CA SER A 68 0.89 16.31 -13.07
C SER A 68 1.41 17.10 -11.86
N LEU A 69 1.29 18.44 -11.90
CA LEU A 69 1.71 19.29 -10.79
C LEU A 69 0.89 19.00 -9.55
N THR A 70 1.60 18.82 -8.43
CA THR A 70 1.00 18.61 -7.12
C THR A 70 0.95 19.90 -6.33
N ASN A 71 -0.12 20.10 -5.58
CA ASN A 71 -0.19 21.16 -4.58
C ASN A 71 0.71 20.87 -3.37
N GLY A 72 0.72 21.77 -2.39
CA GLY A 72 1.50 21.62 -1.14
C GLY A 72 1.06 20.46 -0.24
N LYS A 73 -0.06 19.78 -0.55
CA LYS A 73 -0.49 18.53 0.10
C LYS A 73 -0.11 17.28 -0.70
N GLY A 74 0.52 17.43 -1.87
CA GLY A 74 0.84 16.32 -2.77
C GLY A 74 -0.33 15.89 -3.67
N GLU A 75 -1.41 16.65 -3.73
CA GLU A 75 -2.60 16.31 -4.53
C GLU A 75 -2.49 16.93 -5.93
N ILE A 76 -2.84 16.18 -6.97
CA ILE A 76 -2.98 16.72 -8.34
C ILE A 76 -4.38 17.31 -8.58
N ALA A 77 -4.53 18.11 -9.64
CA ALA A 77 -5.81 18.75 -9.97
C ALA A 77 -6.99 17.76 -10.11
N ALA A 78 -6.76 16.56 -10.65
CA ALA A 78 -7.80 15.54 -10.82
C ALA A 78 -8.32 14.94 -9.49
N GLN A 79 -7.56 15.04 -8.40
CA GLN A 79 -7.94 14.54 -7.08
C GLN A 79 -8.81 15.54 -6.29
N LEU A 80 -8.95 16.77 -6.79
CA LEU A 80 -9.71 17.83 -6.14
C LEU A 80 -11.16 17.95 -6.62
N THR A 81 -11.59 17.07 -7.53
CA THR A 81 -12.89 17.15 -8.18
C THR A 81 -13.57 15.80 -8.15
N ASP A 82 -14.89 15.79 -7.99
CA ASP A 82 -15.72 14.59 -8.01
C ASP A 82 -16.55 14.49 -9.32
N LYS A 83 -16.36 15.41 -10.27
CA LYS A 83 -17.14 15.46 -11.51
C LYS A 83 -16.54 14.54 -12.57
N GLU A 84 -17.34 13.62 -13.11
CA GLU A 84 -16.94 12.68 -14.17
C GLU A 84 -16.35 13.38 -15.40
N GLU A 85 -16.95 14.50 -15.82
CA GLU A 85 -16.46 15.31 -16.95
C GLU A 85 -15.03 15.82 -16.72
N LEU A 86 -14.72 16.23 -15.49
CA LEU A 86 -13.38 16.73 -15.14
C LEU A 86 -12.35 15.62 -14.99
N HIS A 87 -12.73 14.45 -14.46
CA HIS A 87 -11.86 13.28 -14.47
C HIS A 87 -11.47 12.89 -15.90
N SER A 88 -12.44 12.92 -16.82
CA SER A 88 -12.22 12.63 -18.24
C SER A 88 -11.26 13.62 -18.90
N LEU A 89 -11.38 14.92 -18.58
CA LEU A 89 -10.50 15.96 -19.13
C LEU A 89 -9.08 15.91 -18.55
N LEU A 90 -8.95 15.70 -17.25
CA LEU A 90 -7.68 15.68 -16.55
C LEU A 90 -6.93 14.35 -16.72
N GLY A 91 -7.59 13.32 -17.25
CA GLY A 91 -7.00 12.00 -17.48
C GLY A 91 -6.73 11.23 -16.19
N GLY A 92 -7.49 11.55 -15.11
CA GLY A 92 -7.42 10.80 -13.87
C GLY A 92 -8.37 9.62 -13.96
N THR A 93 -7.86 8.43 -14.27
CA THR A 93 -8.56 7.22 -13.84
C THR A 93 -8.50 7.18 -12.30
N PRO A 94 -9.51 6.64 -11.59
CA PRO A 94 -9.44 6.50 -10.12
C PRO A 94 -8.25 5.66 -9.63
N GLU A 95 -7.48 5.06 -10.55
CA GLU A 95 -6.30 4.24 -10.29
C GLU A 95 -4.96 4.97 -10.52
N THR A 96 -4.96 6.17 -11.11
CA THR A 96 -3.71 6.90 -11.33
C THR A 96 -3.48 7.91 -10.21
N LEU A 97 -2.42 7.63 -9.45
CA LEU A 97 -1.76 8.49 -8.45
C LEU A 97 -2.19 8.27 -6.99
N SER A 98 -2.19 7.01 -6.56
CA SER A 98 -1.43 6.65 -5.36
C SER A 98 0.08 6.78 -5.63
N ASN A 99 0.53 7.97 -6.05
CA ASN A 99 1.95 8.30 -6.12
C ASN A 99 2.42 8.64 -4.70
N SER A 100 2.33 7.65 -3.81
CA SER A 100 3.43 7.44 -2.90
C SER A 100 4.62 7.09 -3.78
N SER A 101 5.49 8.06 -4.06
CA SER A 101 6.87 7.75 -4.47
C SER A 101 7.49 6.97 -3.31
N LEU A 102 7.19 5.67 -3.26
CA LEU A 102 7.87 4.73 -2.41
C LEU A 102 9.16 4.40 -3.14
N PRO A 103 10.30 4.35 -2.45
CA PRO A 103 11.62 4.13 -3.05
C PRO A 103 11.74 2.81 -3.84
N ILE A 104 10.75 1.92 -3.74
CA ILE A 104 10.65 0.66 -4.47
C ILE A 104 9.18 0.46 -4.87
N THR A 105 8.90 0.21 -6.16
CA THR A 105 7.59 -0.26 -6.63
C THR A 105 7.59 -1.79 -6.71
N PRO A 106 6.72 -2.50 -5.98
CA PRO A 106 6.65 -3.97 -6.02
C PRO A 106 6.36 -4.55 -7.41
N ASN A 107 7.00 -5.67 -7.74
CA ASN A 107 7.07 -6.23 -9.10
C ASN A 107 5.70 -6.61 -9.73
N TYR A 108 4.72 -6.98 -8.90
CA TYR A 108 3.37 -7.35 -9.36
C TYR A 108 2.56 -6.15 -9.90
N ILE A 109 2.95 -4.92 -9.56
CA ILE A 109 2.39 -3.69 -10.16
C ILE A 109 3.00 -3.43 -11.54
N LYS A 110 4.28 -3.81 -11.74
CA LYS A 110 5.02 -3.63 -13.00
C LYS A 110 4.65 -4.67 -14.06
N HIS A 111 4.28 -5.87 -13.62
CA HIS A 111 3.93 -7.00 -14.48
C HIS A 111 2.67 -7.69 -13.97
N PRO A 112 1.47 -7.11 -14.15
CA PRO A 112 0.24 -7.81 -13.79
C PRO A 112 0.12 -9.05 -14.68
N PRO A 113 0.09 -10.28 -14.12
CA PRO A 113 -0.33 -11.42 -14.90
C PRO A 113 -1.81 -11.22 -15.22
N PHE A 114 -2.14 -11.08 -16.51
CA PHE A 114 -3.50 -10.85 -16.96
C PHE A 114 -4.42 -12.02 -16.54
N PRO A 115 -5.53 -11.77 -15.82
CA PRO A 115 -6.27 -12.84 -15.15
C PRO A 115 -7.43 -13.44 -15.95
N TYR A 116 -7.49 -13.37 -17.29
CA TYR A 116 -8.55 -14.04 -18.05
C TYR A 116 -8.13 -14.40 -19.49
N LEU A 117 -7.65 -15.63 -19.68
CA LEU A 117 -7.82 -16.33 -20.95
C LEU A 117 -8.59 -17.62 -20.67
N SER A 118 -9.92 -17.52 -20.67
CA SER A 118 -10.80 -18.66 -20.87
C SER A 118 -10.61 -19.15 -22.31
N LYS A 119 -10.24 -20.42 -22.47
CA LYS A 119 -10.46 -21.16 -23.73
C LYS A 119 -11.24 -22.42 -23.44
N THR A 120 -12.33 -22.50 -24.17
CA THR A 120 -13.43 -23.44 -24.10
C THR A 120 -13.16 -24.72 -24.88
N ASN A 121 -13.84 -25.78 -24.45
CA ASN A 121 -14.36 -26.93 -25.21
C ASN A 121 -13.41 -28.02 -25.77
N GLY A 122 -13.70 -29.28 -25.38
CA GLY A 122 -13.82 -30.38 -26.36
C GLY A 122 -13.00 -31.66 -26.14
N THR A 123 -13.66 -32.67 -25.54
CA THR A 123 -13.66 -34.11 -25.93
C THR A 123 -12.34 -34.91 -26.02
N ALA A 124 -12.18 -35.78 -25.02
CA ALA A 124 -11.84 -37.22 -25.10
C ALA A 124 -10.70 -37.72 -26.02
N LYS A 125 -9.63 -38.24 -25.40
CA LYS A 125 -9.21 -39.68 -25.38
C LYS A 125 -7.76 -39.79 -24.88
N SER A 126 -7.54 -40.49 -23.76
CA SER A 126 -6.30 -41.24 -23.52
C SER A 126 -6.49 -42.68 -24.02
N PRO A 127 -5.41 -43.39 -24.42
CA PRO A 127 -4.75 -44.21 -23.41
C PRO A 127 -3.21 -44.35 -23.54
N LEU A 128 -2.55 -44.36 -22.37
CA LEU A 128 -1.48 -45.28 -21.88
C LEU A 128 -0.18 -45.37 -22.73
N ALA A 129 1.06 -45.30 -22.21
CA ALA A 129 1.56 -45.55 -20.85
C ALA A 129 3.02 -45.07 -20.70
N ASP A 130 3.44 -44.97 -19.43
CA ASP A 130 4.78 -45.24 -18.88
C ASP A 130 5.94 -44.25 -19.07
N MET A 131 6.23 -43.50 -17.99
CA MET A 131 7.49 -43.56 -17.21
C MET A 131 7.34 -42.69 -15.95
N ASN A 132 7.53 -43.32 -14.79
CA ASN A 132 7.11 -42.89 -13.45
C ASN A 132 7.57 -41.47 -13.01
N HIS A 133 6.59 -40.58 -12.84
CA HIS A 133 6.58 -39.44 -11.94
C HIS A 133 5.20 -39.36 -11.26
N ASP A 134 5.19 -39.04 -9.97
CA ASP A 134 4.08 -38.51 -9.15
C ASP A 134 2.84 -39.35 -8.71
N GLN A 135 2.58 -39.18 -7.40
CA GLN A 135 1.32 -38.92 -6.68
C GLN A 135 0.06 -39.81 -6.82
N PRO A 136 -0.66 -40.01 -5.70
CA PRO A 136 -2.11 -40.14 -5.70
C PRO A 136 -2.79 -38.81 -5.30
N ILE A 137 -3.53 -38.24 -6.26
CA ILE A 137 -4.65 -37.30 -6.05
C ILE A 137 -5.89 -38.19 -5.82
N THR A 138 -6.66 -38.11 -4.73
CA THR A 138 -7.71 -37.12 -4.43
C THR A 138 -8.06 -37.24 -2.93
N SER A 139 -8.17 -36.16 -2.14
CA SER A 139 -9.48 -35.52 -1.92
C SER A 139 -9.34 -34.28 -1.01
N ARG A 140 -9.29 -33.10 -1.61
CA ARG A 140 -10.16 -31.94 -1.34
C ARG A 140 -9.59 -30.75 -2.08
N LEU A 141 -10.08 -30.56 -3.30
CA LEU A 141 -10.11 -29.24 -3.90
C LEU A 141 -11.19 -28.43 -3.18
N SER A 142 -10.79 -27.24 -2.74
CA SER A 142 -11.55 -26.04 -2.36
C SER A 142 -11.24 -25.62 -0.92
N GLN A 143 -10.38 -24.63 -0.73
CA GLN A 143 -10.69 -23.39 0.00
C GLN A 143 -9.42 -22.54 0.20
N ASP A 144 -9.37 -21.45 -0.57
CA ASP A 144 -9.04 -20.13 -0.04
C ASP A 144 -7.70 -19.92 0.70
N SER A 145 -6.60 -19.67 -0.03
CA SER A 145 -5.36 -19.12 0.58
C SER A 145 -5.51 -17.65 1.02
N SER A 146 -6.75 -17.15 1.15
CA SER A 146 -7.09 -15.85 1.74
C SER A 146 -7.23 -15.93 3.26
N GLU A 147 -7.26 -17.13 3.84
CA GLU A 147 -7.64 -17.36 5.23
C GLU A 147 -6.47 -17.35 6.23
N GLU A 148 -5.22 -17.13 5.83
CA GLU A 148 -4.06 -17.11 6.76
C GLU A 148 -3.36 -15.73 6.81
N LEU A 149 -2.82 -15.35 7.98
CA LEU A 149 -1.88 -14.22 8.16
C LEU A 149 -0.48 -14.81 8.11
N VAL A 150 0.41 -14.13 7.43
CA VAL A 150 1.83 -14.34 7.64
C VAL A 150 2.37 -13.24 8.56
N LEU A 151 3.11 -13.59 9.61
CA LEU A 151 3.74 -12.64 10.52
C LEU A 151 5.24 -12.91 10.63
N LYS A 152 6.04 -11.85 10.77
CA LYS A 152 7.48 -11.95 11.03
C LYS A 152 7.72 -11.84 12.51
N VAL A 153 8.24 -12.87 13.16
CA VAL A 153 8.38 -12.89 14.62
C VAL A 153 9.80 -13.20 15.03
N ARG A 154 10.22 -12.64 16.18
CA ARG A 154 11.50 -12.95 16.81
C ARG A 154 11.44 -12.74 18.32
N VAL A 155 12.49 -13.18 19.01
CA VAL A 155 12.68 -12.93 20.45
C VAL A 155 13.49 -11.65 20.69
N ALA A 156 13.02 -10.79 21.59
CA ALA A 156 13.72 -9.56 21.98
C ALA A 156 15.05 -9.86 22.66
N ASN A 157 16.11 -9.16 22.27
CA ASN A 157 17.46 -9.31 22.84
C ASN A 157 18.02 -10.75 22.78
N SER A 158 17.58 -11.54 21.79
CA SER A 158 18.22 -12.82 21.47
C SER A 158 19.55 -12.59 20.74
N ALA A 159 20.43 -13.59 20.77
CA ALA A 159 21.61 -13.64 19.91
C ALA A 159 21.22 -13.75 18.43
N GLU A 160 20.07 -14.36 18.16
CA GLU A 160 19.46 -14.42 16.83
C GLU A 160 18.62 -13.17 16.61
N THR A 161 19.05 -12.34 15.66
CA THR A 161 18.37 -11.07 15.31
C THR A 161 17.32 -11.24 14.23
N ASP A 162 17.32 -12.41 13.59
CA ASP A 162 16.54 -12.70 12.39
C ASP A 162 15.07 -12.93 12.75
N PHE A 163 14.20 -12.63 11.78
CA PHE A 163 12.77 -12.91 11.88
C PHE A 163 12.46 -14.23 11.20
N ILE A 164 11.57 -15.00 11.81
CA ILE A 164 10.94 -16.15 11.18
C ILE A 164 9.52 -15.78 10.75
N GLU A 165 9.04 -16.40 9.67
CA GLU A 165 7.66 -16.23 9.20
C GLU A 165 6.78 -17.31 9.83
N ILE A 166 5.66 -16.91 10.41
CA ILE A 166 4.67 -17.82 10.97
C ILE A 166 3.30 -17.56 10.35
N GLU A 167 2.51 -18.62 10.21
CA GLU A 167 1.17 -18.58 9.62
C GLU A 167 0.11 -18.73 10.72
N ILE A 168 -0.91 -17.86 10.72
CA ILE A 168 -2.05 -17.93 11.63
C ILE A 168 -3.38 -17.67 10.91
N ASP A 169 -4.37 -18.52 11.14
CA ASP A 169 -5.73 -18.39 10.59
C ASP A 169 -6.33 -16.98 10.86
N ARG A 170 -6.94 -16.33 9.86
CA ARG A 170 -7.64 -15.01 9.91
C ARG A 170 -8.82 -15.01 10.86
N ASN A 171 -9.54 -16.10 10.88
CA ASN A 171 -10.82 -16.25 11.54
C ASN A 171 -10.65 -16.56 13.04
N GLU A 172 -9.49 -17.08 13.46
CA GLU A 172 -9.24 -17.54 14.84
C GLU A 172 -8.09 -16.81 15.58
N ARG A 173 -7.85 -15.52 15.25
CA ARG A 173 -6.77 -14.72 15.88
C ARG A 173 -7.14 -14.14 17.23
N THR A 174 -6.88 -14.91 18.29
CA THR A 174 -6.83 -14.39 19.66
C THR A 174 -5.40 -14.07 20.07
N PHE A 175 -5.23 -13.22 21.09
CA PHE A 175 -3.91 -12.94 21.68
C PHE A 175 -3.27 -14.20 22.26
N SER A 176 -4.07 -15.08 22.86
CA SER A 176 -3.59 -16.37 23.37
C SER A 176 -3.07 -17.27 22.25
N ASN A 177 -3.83 -17.41 21.15
CA ASN A 177 -3.40 -18.22 20.00
C ASN A 177 -2.13 -17.65 19.37
N LEU A 178 -2.06 -16.33 19.20
CA LEU A 178 -0.84 -15.67 18.70
C LEU A 178 0.37 -16.02 19.58
N VAL A 179 0.27 -15.87 20.90
CA VAL A 179 1.39 -16.17 21.82
C VAL A 179 1.78 -17.65 21.72
N LEU A 180 0.81 -18.56 21.71
CA LEU A 180 1.07 -20.00 21.62
C LEU A 180 1.75 -20.40 20.31
N THR A 181 1.28 -19.89 19.17
CA THR A 181 1.91 -20.15 17.86
C THR A 181 3.32 -19.58 17.83
N CYS A 182 3.51 -18.31 18.22
CA CYS A 182 4.84 -17.70 18.29
C CYS A 182 5.80 -18.52 19.19
N CYS A 183 5.33 -18.98 20.34
CA CYS A 183 6.15 -19.75 21.27
C CYS A 183 6.54 -21.12 20.74
N ARG A 184 5.61 -21.79 20.03
CA ARG A 184 5.87 -23.05 19.35
C ARG A 184 6.96 -22.89 18.30
N GLU A 185 6.83 -21.89 17.44
CA GLU A 185 7.75 -21.66 16.32
C GLU A 185 9.11 -21.10 16.77
N LEU A 186 9.14 -20.24 17.80
CA LEU A 186 10.38 -19.71 18.39
C LEU A 186 10.97 -20.63 19.47
N ASN A 187 10.40 -21.81 19.67
CA ASN A 187 10.86 -22.82 20.60
C ASN A 187 11.03 -22.29 22.05
N CYS A 188 10.14 -21.39 22.48
CA CYS A 188 10.14 -20.77 23.81
C CYS A 188 8.87 -21.10 24.61
N GLU A 189 8.93 -20.98 25.93
CA GLU A 189 7.79 -21.32 26.78
C GLU A 189 6.81 -20.13 26.95
N PRO A 190 5.49 -20.30 26.73
CA PRO A 190 4.50 -19.22 26.83
C PRO A 190 4.48 -18.49 28.16
N ALA A 191 4.75 -19.19 29.26
CA ALA A 191 4.81 -18.63 30.61
C ALA A 191 5.91 -17.58 30.78
N THR A 192 6.94 -17.61 29.91
CA THR A 192 8.06 -16.68 29.96
C THR A 192 7.79 -15.39 29.19
N VAL A 193 6.73 -15.33 28.37
CA VAL A 193 6.41 -14.15 27.56
C VAL A 193 5.80 -13.06 28.43
N VAL A 194 6.56 -11.98 28.65
CA VAL A 194 6.10 -10.80 29.41
C VAL A 194 5.27 -9.88 28.53
N LYS A 195 5.65 -9.76 27.26
CA LYS A 195 5.04 -8.79 26.35
C LYS A 195 5.27 -9.17 24.89
N VAL A 196 4.24 -8.94 24.07
CA VAL A 196 4.35 -8.95 22.60
C VAL A 196 4.33 -7.51 22.08
N ARG A 197 5.27 -7.18 21.20
CA ARG A 197 5.39 -5.86 20.58
C ARG A 197 5.28 -5.98 19.07
N LYS A 198 4.54 -5.09 18.41
CA LYS A 198 4.70 -4.81 17.00
C LYS A 198 5.72 -3.70 16.82
N LEU A 199 6.73 -3.94 16.00
CA LEU A 199 7.77 -2.97 15.74
C LEU A 199 7.23 -1.74 14.96
N PRO A 200 7.83 -0.56 15.16
CA PRO A 200 8.97 -0.31 16.06
C PRO A 200 8.59 -0.22 17.55
N ASN A 201 7.39 0.23 17.94
CA ASN A 201 7.11 0.59 19.34
C ASN A 201 5.67 0.34 19.86
N THR A 202 4.88 -0.51 19.19
CA THR A 202 3.47 -0.75 19.58
C THR A 202 3.35 -2.00 20.46
N ALA A 203 2.66 -1.93 21.60
CA ALA A 203 2.39 -3.11 22.43
C ALA A 203 1.06 -3.75 22.03
N LEU A 204 1.04 -5.07 21.85
CA LEU A 204 -0.20 -5.84 21.70
C LEU A 204 -0.69 -6.26 23.09
N ARG A 205 -1.97 -6.01 23.41
CA ARG A 205 -2.52 -6.26 24.75
C ARG A 205 -3.79 -7.10 24.76
N LYS A 206 -4.52 -7.14 23.65
CA LYS A 206 -5.83 -7.80 23.53
C LYS A 206 -6.07 -8.30 22.11
N ASP A 207 -7.07 -9.17 21.95
CA ASP A 207 -7.46 -9.75 20.66
C ASP A 207 -7.71 -8.70 19.58
N LYS A 208 -8.37 -7.59 19.95
CA LYS A 208 -8.61 -6.48 19.00
C LYS A 208 -7.34 -5.88 18.40
N ASP A 209 -6.21 -5.95 19.11
CA ASP A 209 -4.93 -5.48 18.59
C ASP A 209 -4.34 -6.50 17.60
N VAL A 210 -4.56 -7.80 17.84
CA VAL A 210 -4.16 -8.90 16.97
C VAL A 210 -4.97 -8.89 15.66
N TRP A 211 -6.28 -8.61 15.75
CA TRP A 211 -7.16 -8.46 14.59
C TRP A 211 -6.75 -7.32 13.64
N ARG A 212 -5.97 -6.36 14.13
CA ARG A 212 -5.45 -5.23 13.33
C ARG A 212 -4.10 -5.53 12.68
N LEU A 213 -3.53 -6.70 12.94
CA LEU A 213 -2.29 -7.12 12.29
C LEU A 213 -2.55 -7.43 10.82
N THR A 214 -1.58 -7.07 10.00
CA THR A 214 -1.57 -7.35 8.56
C THR A 214 -0.36 -8.22 8.24
N ASP A 215 -0.35 -8.78 7.04
CA ASP A 215 0.73 -9.66 6.60
C ASP A 215 2.11 -9.01 6.70
N PHE A 216 3.09 -9.85 7.03
CA PHE A 216 4.50 -9.55 7.17
C PHE A 216 4.83 -8.47 8.21
N GLN A 217 3.89 -8.12 9.09
CA GLN A 217 4.20 -7.25 10.22
C GLN A 217 5.18 -7.92 11.17
N GLU A 218 6.14 -7.13 11.63
CA GLU A 218 7.20 -7.59 12.53
C GLU A 218 6.75 -7.50 13.98
N LEU A 219 6.80 -8.64 14.67
CA LEU A 219 6.55 -8.78 16.09
C LEU A 219 7.81 -9.22 16.83
N GLU A 220 7.89 -8.77 18.07
CA GLU A 220 8.96 -9.11 18.99
C GLU A 220 8.37 -9.59 20.32
N LEU A 221 8.75 -10.81 20.71
CA LEU A 221 8.39 -11.41 21.98
C LEU A 221 9.44 -11.05 23.03
N VAL A 222 9.02 -10.34 24.07
CA VAL A 222 9.87 -10.00 25.22
C VAL A 222 9.69 -11.07 26.28
N LEU A 223 10.74 -11.86 26.51
CA LEU A 223 10.74 -12.89 27.52
C LEU A 223 11.23 -12.36 28.88
N GLN A 224 10.79 -12.98 29.97
CA GLN A 224 11.24 -12.70 31.32
C GLN A 224 12.70 -13.12 31.46
N LYS A 225 13.56 -12.19 31.91
CA LYS A 225 14.95 -12.54 32.24
C LYS A 225 14.95 -13.37 33.52
N PHE A 226 15.21 -14.67 33.40
CA PHE A 226 15.53 -15.49 34.56
C PHE A 226 16.90 -15.08 35.09
N SER A 227 16.90 -14.34 36.20
CA SER A 227 18.10 -14.11 37.01
C SER A 227 18.34 -15.36 37.87
N GLY A 228 18.76 -16.44 37.21
CA GLY A 228 19.05 -17.71 37.85
C GLY A 228 19.57 -18.69 36.81
N GLY A 229 20.89 -18.77 36.67
CA GLY A 229 21.52 -19.64 35.68
C GLY A 229 21.36 -21.11 36.04
N THR A 230 20.91 -21.94 35.10
CA THR A 230 21.61 -23.17 34.66
C THR A 230 20.92 -23.82 33.45
N ARG A 231 21.70 -23.97 32.37
CA ARG A 231 21.88 -25.22 31.60
C ARG A 231 20.62 -25.98 31.14
N LEU A 232 20.02 -25.56 30.03
CA LEU A 232 19.39 -26.46 29.02
C LEU A 232 19.40 -25.77 27.64
N GLN A 233 20.58 -25.34 27.18
CA GLN A 233 20.85 -25.20 25.75
C GLN A 233 21.91 -26.25 25.46
N ASN A 234 21.49 -27.43 24.99
CA ASN A 234 22.27 -28.47 24.29
C ASN A 234 21.50 -29.81 24.34
N ALA A 235 20.44 -29.89 23.54
CA ALA A 235 19.80 -31.11 23.03
C ALA A 235 18.71 -30.55 22.11
N PHE A 236 18.98 -30.27 20.83
CA PHE A 236 18.57 -31.14 19.72
C PHE A 236 19.38 -30.80 18.44
N GLN A 237 20.70 -30.61 18.55
CA GLN A 237 21.61 -30.54 17.39
C GLN A 237 22.19 -31.92 17.00
N GLU A 238 21.44 -33.00 17.23
CA GLU A 238 21.74 -34.32 16.65
C GLU A 238 20.42 -35.03 16.39
N LEU A 239 19.98 -35.01 15.12
CA LEU A 239 19.23 -36.08 14.42
C LEU A 239 18.65 -35.59 13.08
N ILE A 240 19.47 -35.02 12.20
CA ILE A 240 19.31 -35.18 10.74
C ILE A 240 20.72 -35.29 10.13
N TYR A 241 21.28 -36.50 10.19
CA TYR A 241 22.14 -37.13 9.19
C TYR A 241 21.72 -38.59 9.10
#